data_AF-A0A1X6PD64-F1
#
_entry.id   AF-A0A1X6PD64-F1
#
_cell.length_a   1.000
_cell.length_b   1.000
_cell.length_c   1.000
_cell.angle_alpha   90.00
_cell.angle_beta   90.00
_cell.angle_gamma   90.00
#
_symmetry.space_group_name_H-M   'P 1'
#
loop_
_entity.id
_entity.type
_entity.pdbx_description
1 polymer ?
#
loop_
_entity_poly.entity_id
_entity_poly.type
_entity_poly.pdbx_seq_one_letter_code
_entity_poly.pdbx_strand_id
1 'polypeptide(L)'
;MLERMRQGFHNQQDIDAIKKTWDQLVGSVSVSNAIDELMVSPDKKADVAARLSRAAPNQVCIKVGAPIIATRRLSPSVPTGTIGVVVRLSADGVECLFKNQRVLPVPVHWEVFDQAGRVEGRRLQLPIILAWAVTIHRAQGSEMDWVCIDFSLDRAWACDGLVYAAVSRVRSFGSLSVRGLTLAHMRTNPSCLAFWMSMVE
;
A
#
# COMPACT_ATOMS: atom_id res chain seq x y z
N MET A 1 13.61 -0.52 6.98
CA MET A 1 12.20 -0.04 6.99
C MET A 1 12.03 1.32 6.28
N LEU A 2 12.85 2.31 6.62
CA LEU A 2 12.84 3.64 5.98
C LEU A 2 13.22 3.64 4.49
N GLU A 3 14.09 2.74 4.04
CA GLU A 3 14.49 2.65 2.62
C GLU A 3 13.36 2.21 1.68
N ARG A 4 12.39 1.42 2.16
CA ARG A 4 11.20 1.09 1.37
C ARG A 4 10.14 2.19 1.42
N MET A 5 10.10 2.98 2.49
CA MET A 5 9.27 4.18 2.54
C MET A 5 9.77 5.25 1.54
N ARG A 6 11.08 5.34 1.28
CA ARG A 6 11.65 6.22 0.23
C ARG A 6 11.16 5.93 -1.19
N GLN A 7 10.66 4.72 -1.47
CA GLN A 7 10.14 4.39 -2.80
C GLN A 7 8.70 4.87 -3.03
N GLY A 8 7.95 5.17 -1.96
CA GLY A 8 6.60 5.75 -2.04
C GLY A 8 6.53 7.23 -1.63
N PHE A 9 7.50 7.71 -0.85
CA PHE A 9 7.63 9.09 -0.43
C PHE A 9 8.87 9.73 -1.04
N HIS A 10 8.63 10.77 -1.83
CA HIS A 10 9.68 11.55 -2.46
C HIS A 10 10.13 12.76 -1.61
N ASN A 11 9.44 13.07 -0.49
CA ASN A 11 9.76 14.20 0.41
C ASN A 11 10.33 13.74 1.76
N GLN A 12 11.42 14.36 2.19
CA GLN A 12 12.03 14.14 3.50
C GLN A 12 11.09 14.55 4.65
N GLN A 13 10.27 15.60 4.47
CA GLN A 13 9.32 16.06 5.49
C GLN A 13 8.23 15.03 5.80
N ASP A 14 7.70 14.34 4.78
CA ASP A 14 6.67 13.31 4.97
C ASP A 14 7.25 12.08 5.66
N ILE A 15 8.46 11.69 5.27
CA ILE A 15 9.20 10.61 5.93
C ILE A 15 9.43 10.95 7.41
N ASP A 16 9.78 12.20 7.72
CA ASP A 16 10.03 12.64 9.09
C ASP A 16 8.75 12.79 9.90
N ALA A 17 7.64 13.22 9.29
CA ALA A 17 6.32 13.21 9.91
C ALA A 17 5.87 11.79 10.26
N ILE A 18 6.10 10.82 9.36
CA ILE A 18 5.74 9.41 9.58
C ILE A 18 6.62 8.79 10.66
N LYS A 19 7.93 9.05 10.64
CA LYS A 19 8.83 8.63 11.72
C LYS A 19 8.38 9.18 13.06
N LYS A 20 8.10 10.49 13.13
CA LYS A 20 7.63 11.14 14.35
C LYS A 20 6.35 10.50 14.86
N THR A 21 5.39 10.24 13.96
CA THR A 21 4.13 9.58 14.34
C THR A 21 4.37 8.14 14.79
N TRP A 22 5.26 7.41 14.11
CA TRP A 22 5.67 6.06 14.48
C TRP A 22 6.32 6.00 15.86
N ASP A 23 7.15 6.98 16.19
CA ASP A 23 7.84 7.06 17.49
C ASP A 23 6.87 7.44 18.62
N GLN A 24 5.82 8.19 18.31
CA GLN A 24 4.74 8.52 19.25
C GLN A 24 3.78 7.34 19.53
N LEU A 25 3.74 6.32 18.66
CA LEU A 25 2.93 5.13 18.93
C LEU A 25 3.49 4.37 20.13
N VAL A 26 2.62 4.16 21.11
CA VAL A 26 2.91 3.45 22.36
C VAL A 26 3.03 1.94 22.09
N GLY A 27 4.00 1.29 22.73
CA GLY A 27 4.14 -0.17 22.74
C GLY A 27 5.36 -0.69 21.97
N SER A 28 5.65 -1.97 22.19
CA SER A 28 6.77 -2.67 21.57
C SER A 28 6.55 -2.86 20.07
N VAL A 29 7.62 -2.71 19.29
CA VAL A 29 7.61 -3.04 17.86
C VAL A 29 7.55 -4.55 17.72
N SER A 30 6.52 -5.04 17.03
CA SER A 30 6.48 -6.43 16.56
C SER A 30 6.99 -6.48 15.12
N VAL A 31 7.89 -7.42 14.86
CA VAL A 31 8.54 -7.60 13.56
C VAL A 31 8.19 -8.98 13.04
N SER A 32 7.50 -9.03 11.91
CA SER A 32 7.19 -10.27 11.19
C SER A 32 8.14 -10.42 10.01
N ASN A 33 9.01 -11.42 10.09
CA ASN A 33 9.94 -11.77 9.01
C ASN A 33 9.27 -12.80 8.08
N ALA A 34 9.39 -12.57 6.78
CA ALA A 34 8.91 -13.50 5.77
C ALA A 34 9.75 -14.77 5.77
N ILE A 35 9.12 -15.90 5.43
CA ILE A 35 9.81 -17.18 5.22
C ILE A 35 9.81 -17.44 3.71
N ASP A 36 11.00 -17.56 3.13
CA ASP A 36 11.20 -17.77 1.69
C ASP A 36 11.60 -19.22 1.39
N GLU A 37 10.94 -19.81 0.40
CA GLU A 37 11.28 -21.10 -0.18
C GLU A 37 11.62 -20.91 -1.65
N LEU A 38 12.88 -21.12 -2.03
CA LEU A 38 13.35 -20.97 -3.41
C LEU A 38 13.58 -22.34 -4.05
N MET A 39 12.88 -22.61 -5.15
CA MET A 39 12.89 -23.90 -5.86
C MET A 39 13.74 -23.85 -7.15
N VAL A 40 14.72 -22.95 -7.19
CA VAL A 40 15.55 -22.67 -8.38
C VAL A 40 17.04 -22.88 -8.12
N SER A 41 17.79 -23.01 -9.23
CA SER A 41 19.26 -23.05 -9.21
C SER A 41 19.86 -21.79 -8.58
N PRO A 42 21.09 -21.87 -8.03
CA PRO A 42 21.75 -20.75 -7.36
C PRO A 42 21.78 -19.45 -8.18
N ASP A 43 22.02 -19.57 -9.49
CA ASP A 43 22.15 -18.43 -10.41
C ASP A 43 20.84 -17.63 -10.55
N LYS A 44 19.69 -18.27 -10.36
CA LYS A 44 18.37 -17.63 -10.46
C LYS A 44 17.80 -17.17 -9.11
N LYS A 45 18.43 -17.55 -7.98
CA LYS A 45 17.91 -17.22 -6.64
C LYS A 45 17.74 -15.72 -6.43
N ALA A 46 18.69 -14.91 -6.93
CA ALA A 46 18.64 -13.45 -6.79
C ALA A 46 17.45 -12.83 -7.53
N ASP A 47 17.18 -13.27 -8.76
CA ASP A 47 16.03 -12.79 -9.54
C ASP A 47 14.70 -13.18 -8.88
N VAL A 48 14.55 -14.45 -8.50
CA VAL A 48 13.35 -14.96 -7.85
C VAL A 48 13.10 -14.24 -6.52
N ALA A 49 14.15 -14.01 -5.71
CA ALA A 49 14.05 -13.25 -4.47
C ALA A 49 13.64 -11.78 -4.71
N ALA A 50 14.12 -11.15 -5.78
CA ALA A 50 13.71 -9.80 -6.16
C ALA A 50 12.23 -9.76 -6.57
N ARG A 51 11.76 -10.76 -7.32
CA ARG A 51 10.35 -10.89 -7.72
C ARG A 51 9.43 -11.16 -6.53
N LEU A 52 9.82 -12.04 -5.61
CA LEU A 52 9.11 -12.25 -4.33
C LEU A 52 9.07 -10.96 -3.50
N SER A 53 10.15 -10.18 -3.51
CA SER A 53 10.24 -8.88 -2.82
C SER A 53 9.30 -7.82 -3.39
N ARG A 54 8.94 -7.91 -4.68
CA ARG A 54 7.90 -7.06 -5.28
C ARG A 54 6.49 -7.53 -4.90
N ALA A 55 6.28 -8.83 -4.79
CA ALA A 55 4.98 -9.43 -4.47
C ALA A 55 4.58 -9.21 -3.00
N ALA A 56 5.51 -9.44 -2.06
CA ALA A 56 5.29 -9.27 -0.63
C ALA A 56 6.56 -8.81 0.07
N PRO A 57 6.46 -8.03 1.16
CA PRO A 57 7.64 -7.54 1.83
C PRO A 57 8.37 -8.62 2.65
N ASN A 58 9.70 -8.59 2.65
CA ASN A 58 10.54 -9.50 3.44
C ASN A 58 10.34 -9.31 4.96
N GLN A 59 9.94 -8.10 5.37
CA GLN A 59 9.72 -7.75 6.75
C GLN A 59 8.57 -6.78 6.87
N VAL A 60 7.69 -7.03 7.85
CA VAL A 60 6.61 -6.14 8.24
C VAL A 60 6.82 -5.78 9.71
N CYS A 61 7.11 -4.51 9.98
CA CYS A 61 7.19 -4.01 11.34
C CYS A 61 5.91 -3.24 11.66
N ILE A 62 5.34 -3.50 12.83
CA ILE A 62 4.07 -2.94 13.27
C ILE A 62 4.12 -2.58 14.76
N LYS A 63 3.32 -1.58 15.12
CA LYS A 63 3.05 -1.14 16.49
C LYS A 63 1.54 -1.09 16.70
N VAL A 64 1.10 -1.17 17.95
CA VAL A 64 -0.30 -0.88 18.29
C VAL A 64 -0.63 0.56 17.87
N GLY A 65 -1.80 0.75 17.26
CA GLY A 65 -2.23 2.03 16.69
C GLY A 65 -1.67 2.33 15.30
N ALA A 66 -0.82 1.47 14.73
CA ALA A 66 -0.31 1.69 13.38
C ALA A 66 -1.40 1.47 12.32
N PRO A 67 -1.57 2.39 11.35
CA PRO A 67 -2.45 2.19 10.22
C PRO A 67 -1.87 1.13 9.29
N ILE A 68 -2.72 0.21 8.84
CA ILE A 68 -2.37 -0.90 7.97
C ILE A 68 -3.35 -1.02 6.82
N ILE A 69 -2.94 -1.68 5.75
CA ILE A 69 -3.77 -1.99 4.60
C ILE A 69 -3.65 -3.48 4.27
N ALA A 70 -4.79 -4.10 3.99
CA ALA A 70 -4.84 -5.51 3.58
C ALA A 70 -4.30 -5.68 2.16
N THR A 71 -3.28 -6.52 1.98
CA THR A 71 -2.69 -6.83 0.66
C THR A 71 -3.32 -8.05 0.00
N ARG A 72 -4.12 -8.80 0.74
CA ARG A 72 -5.08 -9.80 0.24
C ARG A 72 -6.40 -9.67 0.97
N ARG A 73 -7.44 -10.29 0.42
CA ARG A 73 -8.71 -10.47 1.11
C ARG A 73 -8.48 -11.28 2.39
N LEU A 74 -8.88 -10.73 3.53
CA LEU A 74 -8.76 -11.38 4.84
C LEU A 74 -10.07 -12.05 5.27
N SER A 75 -11.19 -11.47 4.86
CA SER A 75 -12.55 -11.98 5.09
C SER A 75 -13.48 -11.48 3.99
N PRO A 76 -14.72 -12.01 3.85
CA PRO A 76 -15.69 -11.49 2.89
C PRO A 76 -15.96 -9.97 3.03
N SER A 77 -15.87 -9.45 4.25
CA SER A 77 -16.07 -8.05 4.62
C SER A 77 -14.78 -7.21 4.60
N VAL A 78 -13.61 -7.84 4.51
CA VAL A 78 -12.30 -7.17 4.42
C VAL A 78 -11.62 -7.57 3.10
N PRO A 79 -12.02 -6.94 1.97
CA PRO A 79 -11.36 -7.11 0.68
C PRO A 79 -9.95 -6.51 0.68
N THR A 80 -9.15 -6.88 -0.31
CA THR A 80 -7.85 -6.25 -0.59
C THR A 80 -7.99 -4.73 -0.70
N GLY A 81 -7.03 -3.98 -0.15
CA GLY A 81 -7.04 -2.52 -0.15
C GLY A 81 -7.80 -1.88 1.01
N THR A 82 -8.45 -2.69 1.86
CA THR A 82 -9.12 -2.18 3.06
C THR A 82 -8.09 -1.69 4.08
N ILE A 83 -8.26 -0.44 4.50
CA ILE A 83 -7.45 0.19 5.54
C ILE A 83 -8.02 -0.19 6.91
N GLY A 84 -7.13 -0.43 7.85
CA GLY A 84 -7.43 -0.74 9.24
C GLY A 84 -6.34 -0.25 10.17
N VAL A 85 -6.45 -0.64 11.44
CA VAL A 85 -5.50 -0.27 12.48
C VAL A 85 -5.13 -1.50 13.32
N VAL A 86 -3.88 -1.58 13.76
CA VAL A 86 -3.45 -2.61 14.71
C VAL A 86 -4.00 -2.27 16.10
N VAL A 87 -4.79 -3.16 16.68
CA VAL A 87 -5.42 -2.98 17.99
C VAL A 87 -4.61 -3.64 19.10
N ARG A 88 -4.06 -4.82 18.82
CA ARG A 88 -3.33 -5.59 19.82
C ARG A 88 -2.22 -6.42 19.17
N LEU A 89 -1.12 -6.54 19.88
CA LEU A 89 -0.02 -7.46 19.58
C LEU A 89 0.06 -8.46 20.73
N SER A 90 -0.07 -9.76 20.43
CA SER A 90 0.04 -10.85 21.39
C SER A 90 0.90 -11.99 20.82
N ALA A 91 1.19 -13.00 21.65
CA ALA A 91 1.85 -14.22 21.21
C ALA A 91 1.04 -14.96 20.11
N ASP A 92 -0.29 -14.87 20.18
CA ASP A 92 -1.22 -15.49 19.23
C ASP A 92 -1.26 -14.78 17.87
N GLY A 93 -0.70 -13.57 17.76
CA GLY A 93 -0.59 -12.83 16.51
C GLY A 93 -0.96 -11.35 16.62
N VAL A 94 -1.44 -10.81 15.50
CA VAL A 94 -1.68 -9.36 15.30
C VAL A 94 -3.18 -9.11 15.15
N GLU A 95 -3.82 -8.60 16.18
CA GLU A 95 -5.25 -8.27 16.11
C GLU A 95 -5.42 -6.90 15.43
N CYS A 96 -6.20 -6.89 14.34
CA CYS A 96 -6.42 -5.72 13.50
C CYS A 96 -7.91 -5.36 13.47
N LEU A 97 -8.22 -4.07 13.38
CA LEU A 97 -9.58 -3.56 13.19
C LEU A 97 -9.74 -2.97 11.79
N PHE A 98 -10.66 -3.52 11.00
CA PHE A 98 -11.01 -3.05 9.66
C PHE A 98 -12.49 -2.68 9.64
N LYS A 99 -12.84 -1.40 9.42
CA LYS A 99 -14.24 -0.93 9.28
C LYS A 99 -15.20 -1.50 10.36
N ASN A 100 -14.75 -1.62 11.61
CA ASN A 100 -15.43 -2.20 12.78
C ASN A 100 -15.38 -3.72 12.97
N GLN A 101 -14.71 -4.45 12.08
CA GLN A 101 -14.48 -5.88 12.26
C GLN A 101 -13.08 -6.16 12.80
N ARG A 102 -13.00 -6.93 13.88
CA ARG A 102 -11.73 -7.47 14.38
C ARG A 102 -11.33 -8.70 13.58
N VAL A 103 -10.09 -8.70 13.10
CA VAL A 103 -9.51 -9.77 12.30
C VAL A 103 -8.13 -10.09 12.83
N LEU A 104 -7.81 -11.39 12.91
CA LEU A 104 -6.47 -11.89 13.20
C LEU A 104 -5.87 -12.41 11.88
N PRO A 105 -5.08 -11.62 11.14
CA PRO A 105 -4.54 -12.04 9.85
C PRO A 105 -3.57 -13.21 10.06
N VAL A 106 -3.74 -14.26 9.25
CA VAL A 106 -2.84 -15.42 9.22
C VAL A 106 -1.86 -15.27 8.06
N PRO A 107 -0.59 -15.69 8.20
CA PRO A 107 0.35 -15.68 7.09
C PRO A 107 -0.15 -16.46 5.88
N VAL A 108 0.09 -15.94 4.67
CA VAL A 108 -0.30 -16.57 3.40
C VAL A 108 0.88 -16.70 2.44
N HIS A 109 0.77 -17.57 1.45
CA HIS A 109 1.82 -17.77 0.45
C HIS A 109 1.66 -16.81 -0.74
N TRP A 110 2.76 -16.16 -1.11
CA TRP A 110 2.96 -15.53 -2.42
C TRP A 110 3.88 -16.40 -3.24
N GLU A 111 3.49 -16.64 -4.49
CA GLU A 111 4.22 -17.50 -5.41
C GLU A 111 4.69 -16.68 -6.60
N VAL A 112 5.87 -17.03 -7.12
CA VAL A 112 6.37 -16.53 -8.39
C VAL A 112 6.57 -17.70 -9.33
N PHE A 113 6.18 -17.51 -10.59
CA PHE A 113 6.12 -18.57 -11.59
C PHE A 113 7.10 -18.34 -12.73
N ASP A 114 7.67 -19.40 -13.29
CA ASP A 114 8.43 -19.30 -14.54
C ASP A 114 7.49 -19.06 -15.74
N GLN A 115 8.07 -18.92 -16.93
CA GLN A 115 7.32 -18.75 -18.18
C GLN A 115 6.46 -19.98 -18.54
N ALA A 116 6.77 -21.16 -17.98
CA ALA A 116 6.03 -22.39 -18.17
C ALA A 116 4.95 -22.62 -17.09
N GLY A 117 4.76 -21.65 -16.16
CA GLY A 117 3.77 -21.74 -15.09
C GLY A 117 4.19 -22.57 -13.87
N ARG A 118 5.46 -22.94 -13.74
CA ARG A 118 6.00 -23.69 -12.59
C ARG A 118 6.42 -22.72 -11.47
N VAL A 119 6.16 -23.10 -10.22
CA VAL A 119 6.54 -22.29 -9.05
C VAL A 119 8.08 -22.27 -8.93
N GLU A 120 8.67 -21.08 -9.03
CA GLU A 120 10.11 -20.86 -8.83
C GLU A 120 10.44 -20.47 -7.39
N GLY A 121 9.48 -19.87 -6.68
CA GLY A 121 9.65 -19.53 -5.29
C GLY A 121 8.34 -19.20 -4.58
N ARG A 122 8.36 -19.37 -3.27
CA ARG A 122 7.26 -19.06 -2.36
C ARG A 122 7.75 -18.15 -1.25
N ARG A 123 6.85 -17.29 -0.78
CA ARG A 123 7.05 -16.45 0.40
C ARG A 123 5.85 -16.57 1.31
N LEU A 124 6.05 -16.94 2.57
CA LEU A 124 5.03 -16.90 3.62
C LEU A 124 5.17 -15.61 4.41
N GLN A 125 4.11 -14.80 4.46
CA GLN A 125 4.13 -13.49 5.13
C GLN A 125 2.70 -13.07 5.55
N LEU A 126 2.58 -12.11 6.48
CA LEU A 126 1.29 -11.52 6.81
C LEU A 126 0.72 -10.71 5.63
N PRO A 127 -0.57 -10.88 5.27
CA PRO A 127 -1.24 -10.16 4.19
C PRO A 127 -1.63 -8.71 4.55
N ILE A 128 -0.76 -8.01 5.28
CA ILE A 128 -0.92 -6.62 5.69
C ILE A 128 0.40 -5.87 5.54
N ILE A 129 0.31 -4.59 5.22
CA ILE A 129 1.46 -3.66 5.23
C ILE A 129 1.04 -2.36 5.90
N LEU A 130 2.01 -1.57 6.36
CA LEU A 130 1.72 -0.23 6.89
C LEU A 130 1.12 0.66 5.81
N ALA A 131 0.10 1.43 6.20
CA ALA A 131 -0.68 2.29 5.32
C ALA A 131 -0.37 3.78 5.51
N TRP A 132 0.82 4.13 6.02
CA TRP A 132 1.26 5.53 6.12
C TRP A 132 1.43 6.17 4.74
N ALA A 133 1.97 5.42 3.77
CA ALA A 133 1.90 5.71 2.34
C ALA A 133 1.17 4.60 1.64
N VAL A 134 0.35 5.00 0.69
CA VAL A 134 -0.10 4.11 -0.37
C VAL A 134 0.08 4.82 -1.71
N THR A 135 0.47 4.08 -2.73
CA THR A 135 0.41 4.61 -4.10
C THR A 135 -1.05 4.79 -4.50
N ILE A 136 -1.32 5.75 -5.38
CA ILE A 136 -2.70 6.01 -5.84
C ILE A 136 -3.32 4.78 -6.50
N HIS A 137 -2.51 4.01 -7.25
CA HIS A 137 -2.93 2.73 -7.82
C HIS A 137 -3.40 1.73 -6.74
N ARG A 138 -2.78 1.72 -5.55
CA ARG A 138 -3.22 0.84 -4.45
C ARG A 138 -4.41 1.39 -3.67
N ALA A 139 -4.65 2.69 -3.75
CA ALA A 139 -5.82 3.35 -3.16
C ALA A 139 -7.04 3.37 -4.08
N GLN A 140 -6.92 2.93 -5.34
CA GLN A 140 -8.01 2.95 -6.31
C GLN A 140 -9.17 2.07 -5.84
N GLY A 141 -10.38 2.63 -5.82
CA GLY A 141 -11.58 1.94 -5.33
C GLY A 141 -11.69 1.86 -3.80
N SER A 142 -10.66 2.28 -3.06
CA SER A 142 -10.75 2.48 -1.62
C SER A 142 -11.28 3.87 -1.30
N GLU A 143 -11.79 4.00 -0.08
CA GLU A 143 -12.19 5.26 0.50
C GLU A 143 -11.30 5.53 1.71
N MET A 144 -10.89 6.79 1.89
CA MET A 144 -9.93 7.19 2.90
C MET A 144 -10.51 8.30 3.77
N ASP A 145 -10.36 8.16 5.09
CA ASP A 145 -10.86 9.15 6.05
C ASP A 145 -10.07 10.45 6.03
N TRP A 146 -8.75 10.37 5.76
CA TRP A 146 -7.83 11.49 5.67
C TRP A 146 -6.75 11.18 4.63
N VAL A 147 -6.43 12.15 3.78
CA VAL A 147 -5.39 12.02 2.74
C VAL A 147 -4.53 13.27 2.70
N CYS A 148 -3.21 13.08 2.69
CA CYS A 148 -2.26 14.11 2.35
C CYS A 148 -1.62 13.78 1.00
N ILE A 149 -1.64 14.73 0.06
CA ILE A 149 -1.07 14.60 -1.28
C ILE A 149 -0.11 15.76 -1.52
N ASP A 150 1.14 15.44 -1.86
CA ASP A 150 2.15 16.43 -2.24
C ASP A 150 2.51 16.28 -3.73
N PHE A 151 2.01 17.22 -4.54
CA PHE A 151 2.27 17.30 -5.99
C PHE A 151 3.61 17.97 -6.30
N SER A 152 4.31 18.56 -5.32
CA SER A 152 5.59 19.24 -5.58
C SER A 152 6.74 18.29 -5.94
N LEU A 153 6.57 17.00 -5.63
CA LEU A 153 7.63 16.00 -5.66
C LEU A 153 7.74 15.29 -7.00
N ASP A 154 6.67 15.29 -7.78
CA ASP A 154 6.63 14.65 -9.09
C ASP A 154 6.14 15.66 -10.11
N ARG A 155 7.06 16.21 -10.90
CA ARG A 155 6.75 17.22 -11.92
C ARG A 155 6.01 16.63 -13.12
N ALA A 156 6.00 15.30 -13.26
CA ALA A 156 5.44 14.61 -14.41
C ALA A 156 4.57 13.44 -13.93
N TRP A 157 3.39 13.76 -13.40
CA TRP A 157 2.34 12.76 -13.18
C TRP A 157 2.05 12.08 -14.52
N ALA A 158 2.56 10.86 -14.68
CA ALA A 158 2.72 10.20 -15.98
C ALA A 158 1.41 9.84 -16.67
N CYS A 159 0.29 9.84 -15.94
CA CYS A 159 -1.03 9.47 -16.45
C CYS A 159 -2.05 10.59 -16.26
N ASP A 160 -2.79 10.88 -17.34
CA ASP A 160 -3.97 11.74 -17.28
C ASP A 160 -5.00 11.18 -16.29
N GLY A 161 -5.70 12.06 -15.57
CA GLY A 161 -6.72 11.68 -14.58
C GLY A 161 -6.19 11.18 -13.23
N LEU A 162 -4.86 11.05 -13.04
CA LEU A 162 -4.29 10.53 -11.79
C LEU A 162 -4.55 11.46 -10.58
N VAL A 163 -4.57 12.78 -10.81
CA VAL A 163 -4.96 13.77 -9.78
C VAL A 163 -6.41 13.54 -9.33
N TYR A 164 -7.33 13.39 -10.29
CA TYR A 164 -8.72 13.12 -10.00
C TYR A 164 -8.90 11.80 -9.25
N ALA A 165 -8.19 10.74 -9.66
CA ALA A 165 -8.21 9.46 -8.98
C ALA A 165 -7.77 9.57 -7.50
N ALA A 166 -6.75 10.38 -7.21
CA ALA A 166 -6.23 10.59 -5.86
C ALA A 166 -7.16 11.45 -4.99
N VAL A 167 -7.64 12.59 -5.52
CA VAL A 167 -8.49 13.52 -4.77
C VAL A 167 -9.89 12.95 -4.54
N SER A 168 -10.42 12.15 -5.47
CA SER A 168 -11.73 11.49 -5.33
C SER A 168 -11.79 10.39 -4.26
N ARG A 169 -10.69 10.10 -3.54
CA ARG A 169 -10.67 9.07 -2.49
C ARG A 169 -11.23 9.54 -1.14
N VAL A 170 -11.29 10.86 -0.93
CA VAL A 170 -11.81 11.45 0.30
C VAL A 170 -13.28 11.86 0.14
N ARG A 171 -14.06 11.71 1.21
CA ARG A 171 -15.48 12.15 1.23
C ARG A 171 -15.65 13.64 1.49
N SER A 172 -14.67 14.31 2.09
CA SER A 172 -14.78 15.70 2.50
C SER A 172 -13.49 16.48 2.22
N PHE A 173 -13.60 17.77 1.94
CA PHE A 173 -12.44 18.65 1.78
C PHE A 173 -11.66 18.83 3.09
N GLY A 174 -12.34 18.77 4.25
CA GLY A 174 -11.69 18.85 5.56
C GLY A 174 -10.72 17.70 5.81
N SER A 175 -10.97 16.55 5.17
CA SER A 175 -10.13 15.35 5.20
C SER A 175 -8.95 15.39 4.23
N LEU A 176 -8.75 16.48 3.48
CA LEU A 176 -7.78 16.56 2.40
C LEU A 176 -6.73 17.65 2.67
N SER A 177 -5.47 17.27 2.66
CA SER A 177 -4.33 18.18 2.65
C SER A 177 -3.60 18.06 1.32
N VAL A 178 -3.53 19.14 0.56
CA VAL A 178 -2.89 19.17 -0.77
C VAL A 178 -1.78 20.21 -0.79
N ARG A 179 -0.61 19.83 -1.31
CA ARG A 179 0.55 20.71 -1.50
C ARG A 179 1.03 20.66 -2.95
N GLY A 180 1.50 21.79 -3.49
CA GLY A 180 2.15 21.83 -4.80
C GLY A 180 1.24 21.60 -6.02
N LEU A 181 -0.09 21.57 -5.86
CA LEU A 181 -1.01 21.38 -6.98
C LEU A 181 -0.94 22.58 -7.94
N THR A 182 -0.79 22.29 -9.23
CA THR A 182 -0.82 23.30 -10.31
C THR A 182 -1.73 22.85 -11.44
N LEU A 183 -2.18 23.79 -12.29
CA LEU A 183 -3.01 23.48 -13.46
C LEU A 183 -2.35 22.45 -14.39
N ALA A 184 -1.02 22.41 -14.46
CA ALA A 184 -0.28 21.46 -15.29
C ALA A 184 -0.53 19.99 -14.91
N HIS A 185 -0.94 19.72 -13.67
CA HIS A 185 -1.28 18.39 -13.17
C HIS A 185 -2.71 17.96 -13.55
N MET A 186 -3.62 18.91 -13.80
CA MET A 186 -5.02 18.61 -14.10
C MET A 186 -5.20 18.32 -15.58
N ARG A 187 -4.91 17.07 -15.98
CA ARG A 187 -5.02 16.60 -17.36
C ARG A 187 -6.10 15.55 -17.50
N THR A 188 -6.78 15.58 -18.64
CA THR A 188 -7.78 14.60 -19.04
C THR A 188 -7.40 14.05 -20.41
N ASN A 189 -7.51 12.74 -20.57
CA ASN A 189 -7.24 12.10 -21.86
C ASN A 189 -8.28 12.55 -22.91
N PRO A 190 -7.86 13.11 -24.06
CA PRO A 190 -8.80 13.63 -25.07
C PRO A 190 -9.74 12.57 -25.65
N SER A 191 -9.25 11.33 -25.82
CA SER A 191 -10.07 10.22 -26.34
C SER A 191 -11.16 9.81 -25.34
N CYS A 192 -10.85 9.78 -24.04
CA CYS A 192 -11.85 9.53 -23.01
C CYS A 192 -12.91 10.64 -22.97
N LEU A 193 -12.51 11.90 -23.11
CA LEU A 193 -13.43 13.04 -23.13
C LEU A 193 -14.37 12.97 -24.34
N ALA A 194 -13.83 12.71 -25.53
CA ALA A 194 -14.61 12.57 -26.76
C ALA A 194 -15.63 11.42 -26.65
N PHE A 195 -15.23 10.28 -26.10
CA PHE A 195 -16.12 9.17 -25.82
C PHE A 195 -17.28 9.57 -24.89
N TRP A 196 -16.97 10.20 -23.74
CA TRP A 196 -18.00 10.64 -22.80
C TRP A 196 -18.94 11.70 -23.40
N MET A 197 -18.43 12.63 -24.21
CA MET A 197 -19.24 13.63 -24.90
C MET A 197 -20.22 12.96 -25.88
N SER A 198 -19.79 11.94 -26.62
CA SER A 198 -20.64 11.19 -27.55
C SER A 198 -21.78 10.39 -26.91
N MET A 199 -21.74 10.19 -25.58
CA MET A 199 -22.80 9.48 -24.84
C MET A 199 -23.84 10.42 -24.21
N VAL A 200 -23.59 11.73 -24.20
CA VAL A 200 -24.48 12.75 -23.63
C VAL A 200 -25.30 13.44 -24.72
N GLU A 201 -24.88 13.33 -25.99
CA GLU A 201 -25.66 13.68 -27.19
C GLU A 201 -26.63 12.56 -27.58
#